data_AF-A0A838S910-F1
#
_entry.id   AF-A0A838S910-F1
#
_cell.length_a   1.000
_cell.length_b   1.000
_cell.length_c   1.000
_cell.angle_alpha   90.00
_cell.angle_beta   90.00
_cell.angle_gamma   90.00
#
_symmetry.space_group_name_H-M   'P 1'
#
loop_
_entity.id
_entity.type
_entity.pdbx_description
1 polymer ?
#
loop_
_entity_poly.entity_id
_entity_poly.type
_entity_poly.pdbx_seq_one_letter_code
_entity_poly.pdbx_strand_id
1 'polypeptide(L)' 'LARMAERLRRDHPGAVELSAGMSGDLEIAIAHGSTCVRVGTALLGGRPLTFS' A
#
# COMPACT_ATOMS: atom_id res chain seq x y z
N LEU A 1 5.53 -1.81 8.44
CA LEU A 1 6.09 -1.37 7.14
C LEU A 1 7.47 -0.75 7.29
N ALA A 2 7.62 0.36 8.02
CA ALA A 2 8.89 1.04 8.27
C ALA A 2 10.11 0.13 8.55
N ARG A 3 10.04 -0.76 9.56
CA ARG A 3 11.16 -1.67 9.91
C ARG A 3 11.60 -2.61 8.78
N MET A 4 10.66 -3.07 7.93
CA MET A 4 11.00 -3.93 6.80
C MET A 4 11.59 -3.11 5.65
N ALA A 5 11.07 -1.91 5.41
CA ALA A 5 11.62 -0.98 4.42
C ALA A 5 13.04 -0.50 4.79
N GLU A 6 13.33 -0.28 6.08
CA GLU A 6 14.69 0.03 6.56
C GLU A 6 15.67 -1.11 6.28
N ARG A 7 15.27 -2.36 6.56
CA ARG A 7 16.10 -3.52 6.25
C ARG A 7 16.35 -3.64 4.74
N LEU A 8 15.29 -3.50 3.94
CA LEU A 8 15.39 -3.56 2.50
C LEU A 8 16.31 -2.48 1.94
N ARG A 9 16.20 -1.23 2.42
CA ARG A 9 17.08 -0.12 1.98
C ARG A 9 18.53 -0.28 2.39
N ARG A 10 18.80 -0.90 3.54
CA ARG A 10 20.17 -1.19 3.95
C ARG A 10 20.82 -2.20 2.98
N ASP A 11 20.08 -3.23 2.62
CA ASP A 11 20.60 -4.31 1.77
C ASP A 11 20.54 -3.94 0.27
N HIS A 12 19.62 -3.04 -0.10
CA HIS A 12 19.42 -2.50 -1.44
C HIS A 12 19.16 -0.97 -1.39
N PRO A 13 20.21 -0.12 -1.42
CA PRO A 13 20.06 1.33 -1.29
C PRO A 13 19.15 1.99 -2.33
N GLY A 14 18.98 1.37 -3.50
CA GLY A 14 18.06 1.84 -4.55
C GLY A 14 16.57 1.55 -4.30
N ALA A 15 16.22 0.75 -3.30
CA ALA A 15 14.83 0.39 -2.97
C ALA A 15 14.12 1.52 -2.21
N VAL A 16 13.92 2.66 -2.87
CA VAL A 16 13.35 3.88 -2.27
C VAL A 16 11.82 3.92 -2.28
N GLU A 17 11.18 3.07 -3.07
CA GLU A 17 9.72 2.97 -3.14
C GLU A 17 9.17 1.84 -2.26
N LEU A 18 8.03 2.10 -1.61
CA LEU A 18 7.28 1.13 -0.82
C LEU A 18 5.81 1.14 -1.25
N SER A 19 5.40 0.13 -2.02
CA SER A 19 4.01 -0.02 -2.46
C SER A 19 3.20 -0.87 -1.46
N ALA A 20 2.57 -0.20 -0.50
CA ALA A 20 1.78 -0.82 0.56
C ALA A 20 0.51 -0.02 0.86
N GLY A 21 -0.54 -0.73 1.28
CA GLY A 21 -1.85 -0.13 1.52
C GLY A 21 -2.81 -0.24 0.34
N MET A 22 -4.09 -0.30 0.68
CA MET A 22 -5.27 -0.43 -0.15
C MET A 22 -6.31 0.61 0.28
N SER A 23 -7.44 0.69 -0.42
CA SER A 23 -8.53 1.65 -0.13
C SER A 23 -9.01 1.71 1.34
N GLY A 24 -8.84 0.63 2.13
CA GLY A 24 -9.33 0.55 3.51
C GLY A 24 -8.30 0.85 4.60
N ASP A 25 -7.02 1.04 4.25
CA ASP A 25 -5.93 1.25 5.22
C ASP A 25 -4.90 2.30 4.76
N LEU A 26 -5.33 3.19 3.87
CA LEU A 26 -4.50 4.21 3.22
C LEU A 26 -3.75 5.07 4.24
N GLU A 27 -4.46 5.60 5.23
CA GLU A 27 -3.91 6.53 6.22
C GLU A 27 -2.87 5.83 7.09
N ILE A 28 -3.16 4.57 7.48
CA ILE A 28 -2.24 3.75 8.27
C ILE A 28 -1.01 3.40 7.44
N ALA A 29 -1.18 3.03 6.17
CA ALA A 29 -0.08 2.69 5.28
C ALA A 29 0.88 3.88 5.07
N ILE A 30 0.34 5.08 4.84
CA ILE A 30 1.11 6.33 4.72
C ILE A 30 1.85 6.61 6.03
N ALA A 31 1.15 6.56 7.17
CA ALA A 31 1.76 6.79 8.48
C ALA A 31 2.91 5.82 8.79
N HIS A 32 2.90 4.61 8.20
CA HIS A 32 3.95 3.61 8.37
C HIS A 32 4.98 3.57 7.23
N GLY A 33 5.01 4.60 6.37
CA GLY A 33 6.07 4.84 5.39
C GLY A 33 5.81 4.30 3.98
N SER A 34 4.56 4.03 3.61
CA SER A 34 4.21 3.73 2.22
C SER A 34 4.43 4.96 1.34
N THR A 35 5.03 4.76 0.16
CA THR A 35 5.19 5.80 -0.87
C THR A 35 4.21 5.61 -2.02
N CYS A 36 3.48 4.49 -2.04
CA CYS A 36 2.49 4.17 -3.06
C CYS A 36 1.37 3.32 -2.45
N VAL A 37 0.14 3.81 -2.50
CA VAL A 37 -1.08 3.13 -2.05
C VAL A 37 -1.94 2.76 -3.25
N ARG A 38 -2.70 1.66 -3.16
CA ARG A 38 -3.57 1.20 -4.26
C ARG A 38 -5.03 1.46 -3.92
N VAL A 39 -5.61 2.46 -4.56
CA VAL A 39 -7.00 2.87 -4.30
C VAL A 39 -7.87 2.47 -5.49
N GLY A 40 -8.77 1.52 -5.27
CA GLY A 40 -9.67 0.99 -6.29
C GLY A 40 -11.12 1.18 -5.87
N THR A 41 -11.55 0.42 -4.86
CA THR A 41 -12.92 0.47 -4.32
C THR A 41 -13.36 1.86 -3.89
N ALA A 42 -12.48 2.66 -3.28
CA ALA A 42 -12.84 4.01 -2.86
C ALA A 42 -13.00 5.00 -4.04
N LEU A 43 -12.41 4.71 -5.21
CA LEU A 43 -12.55 5.52 -6.42
C LEU A 43 -13.67 5.04 -7.34
N LEU A 44 -13.81 3.72 -7.49
CA LEU A 44 -14.63 3.08 -8.51
C LEU A 44 -15.86 2.34 -7.93
N GLY A 45 -15.97 2.24 -6.61
CA GLY A 45 -16.95 1.40 -5.94
C GLY A 45 -16.55 -0.08 -5.92
N GLY A 46 -17.33 -0.89 -5.20
CA GLY A 46 -17.17 -2.34 -5.16
C GLY A 46 -17.70 -3.00 -6.44
N ARG A 47 -17.12 -4.13 -6.82
CA ARG A 47 -17.67 -4.97 -7.90
C ARG A 47 -18.91 -5.70 -7.38
N PRO A 48 -20.07 -5.61 -8.05
CA PRO A 48 -21.24 -6.40 -7.68
C PRO A 48 -20.92 -7.89 -7.71
N LEU A 49 -21.30 -8.62 -6.66
CA LEU A 49 -21.29 -10.08 -6.67
C LEU A 49 -22.61 -10.54 -7.28
N THR A 50 -22.60 -10.89 -8.56
CA THR A 50 -23.77 -11.48 -9.20
C THR A 50 -23.90 -12.92 -8.69
N PHE A 51 -24.90 -13.18 -7.86
CA PHE A 51 -25.30 -14.54 -7.55
C PHE A 51 -26.25 -15.00 -8.66
N SER A 52 -25.91 -16.11 -9.33
CA SER A 52 -26.81 -16.82 -10.24
C SER A 52 -27.71 -17.77 -9.47
#